data_AF-A0A529SG79-F1
#
_entry.id   AF-A0A529SG79-F1
#
_cell.length_a   1.000
_cell.length_b   1.000
_cell.length_c   1.000
_cell.angle_alpha   90.00
_cell.angle_beta   90.00
_cell.angle_gamma   90.00
#
_symmetry.space_group_name_H-M   'P 1'
#
loop_
_entity.id
_entity.type
_entity.pdbx_description
1 polymer ?
#
loop_
_entity_poly.entity_id
_entity_poly.type
_entity_poly.pdbx_seq_one_letter_code
_entity_poly.pdbx_strand_id
1 'polypeptide(L)'
;FEGELWPVNPKHAQVAGHRCYGRVADLPGVPDLAVIVTPPETVPDIVRELGEKGTRAAVVITAGLNHANGLRQAMLDAAKPSLMRIIGPNTVGLMVPPAKLNASFAHMAARPGNIALISQSGA
;
A
#
# COMPACT_ATOMS: atom_id res chain seq x y z
N PHE A 1 14.41 -3.31 5.08
CA PHE A 1 14.28 -1.99 4.42
C PHE A 1 15.05 -0.98 5.25
N GLU A 2 15.81 -0.09 4.60
CA GLU A 2 16.67 0.89 5.28
C GLU A 2 16.09 2.31 5.25
N GLY A 3 14.99 2.53 4.51
CA GLY A 3 14.26 3.79 4.55
C GLY A 3 13.33 3.89 5.76
N GLU A 4 12.71 5.06 5.92
CA GLU A 4 11.78 5.30 7.00
C GLU A 4 10.47 4.52 6.83
N LEU A 5 9.93 4.06 7.96
CA LEU A 5 8.64 3.38 8.03
C LEU A 5 7.71 4.22 8.90
N TRP A 6 6.54 4.55 8.36
CA TRP A 6 5.49 5.27 9.09
C TRP A 6 4.21 4.43 9.15
N PRO A 7 4.05 3.58 10.19
CA PRO A 7 2.81 2.87 10.43
C PRO A 7 1.65 3.83 10.61
N VAL A 8 0.48 3.48 10.06
CA VAL A 8 -0.76 4.25 10.24
C VAL A 8 -1.82 3.33 10.83
N ASN A 9 -2.28 3.65 12.03
CA ASN A 9 -3.34 2.93 12.73
C ASN A 9 -3.98 3.85 13.78
N PRO A 10 -5.31 4.04 13.75
CA PRO A 10 -5.99 4.96 14.68
C PRO A 10 -5.99 4.50 16.15
N LYS A 11 -5.68 3.24 16.43
CA LYS A 11 -5.77 2.64 17.76
C LYS A 11 -4.43 2.49 18.48
N HIS A 12 -3.31 2.66 17.77
CA HIS A 12 -1.98 2.38 18.31
C HIS A 12 -1.07 3.59 18.16
N ALA A 13 -0.32 3.92 19.21
CA ALA A 13 0.71 4.96 19.19
C ALA A 13 2.08 4.42 18.71
N GLN A 14 2.30 3.10 18.75
CA GLN A 14 3.52 2.43 18.30
C GLN A 14 3.19 1.07 17.68
N VAL A 15 3.89 0.68 16.62
CA VAL A 15 3.81 -0.64 15.98
C VAL A 15 5.23 -1.11 15.66
N ALA A 16 5.59 -2.32 16.13
CA ALA A 16 6.92 -2.92 15.91
C ALA A 16 8.10 -1.98 16.24
N GLY A 17 7.98 -1.17 17.31
CA GLY A 17 9.00 -0.20 17.71
C GLY A 17 8.98 1.15 16.97
N HIS A 18 8.16 1.29 15.93
CA HIS A 18 8.01 2.54 15.17
C HIS A 18 6.84 3.38 15.69
N ARG A 19 7.02 4.70 15.74
CA ARG A 19 5.91 5.65 16.00
C ARG A 19 4.80 5.41 14.98
N CYS A 20 3.57 5.27 15.47
CA CYS A 20 2.40 5.06 14.64
C CYS A 20 1.54 6.33 14.60
N TYR A 21 1.02 6.64 13.41
CA TYR A 21 0.20 7.82 13.14
C TYR A 21 -1.28 7.42 13.06
N GLY A 22 -2.18 8.31 13.47
CA GLY A 22 -3.61 7.99 13.52
C GLY A 22 -4.28 7.95 12.14
N ARG A 23 -3.78 8.77 11.21
CA ARG A 23 -4.32 8.97 9.85
C ARG A 23 -3.23 9.49 8.91
N VAL A 24 -3.49 9.46 7.60
CA VAL A 24 -2.54 9.88 6.55
C VAL A 24 -2.09 11.34 6.72
N ALA A 25 -3.00 12.22 7.14
CA ALA A 25 -2.72 13.64 7.34
C ALA A 25 -1.65 13.90 8.43
N ASP A 26 -1.49 13.00 9.40
CA ASP A 26 -0.54 13.18 10.51
C ASP A 26 0.89 12.73 10.15
N LEU A 27 1.08 12.12 8.97
CA LEU A 27 2.39 11.65 8.51
C LEU A 27 3.37 12.82 8.34
N PRO A 28 4.66 12.65 8.71
CA PRO A 28 5.63 13.74 8.79
C PRO A 28 6.10 14.24 7.42
N GLY A 29 5.86 13.47 6.35
CA GLY A 29 6.23 13.81 4.98
C GLY A 29 5.39 13.04 3.97
N VAL A 30 5.66 13.20 2.68
CA VAL A 30 4.96 12.49 1.62
C VAL A 30 5.61 11.11 1.44
N PRO A 31 4.88 9.99 1.62
CA PRO A 31 5.48 8.68 1.41
C PRO A 31 5.71 8.42 -0.09
N ASP A 32 6.84 7.82 -0.43
CA ASP A 32 7.12 7.39 -1.81
C ASP A 32 6.23 6.22 -2.24
N LEU A 33 5.93 5.33 -1.28
CA LEU A 33 5.10 4.15 -1.45
C LEU A 33 4.20 3.94 -0.22
N ALA A 34 2.91 3.75 -0.45
CA ALA A 34 1.97 3.31 0.58
C ALA A 34 1.64 1.82 0.45
N VAL A 35 1.44 1.13 1.58
CA VAL A 35 0.93 -0.25 1.63
C VAL A 35 -0.39 -0.24 2.39
N ILE A 36 -1.49 -0.55 1.69
CA ILE A 36 -2.84 -0.46 2.23
C ILE A 36 -3.34 -1.86 2.58
N VAL A 37 -3.60 -2.07 3.87
CA VAL A 37 -4.05 -3.32 4.52
C VAL A 37 -5.19 -3.04 5.49
N THR A 38 -6.17 -2.26 5.04
CA THR A 38 -7.36 -1.84 5.82
C THR A 38 -8.63 -2.50 5.25
N PRO A 39 -9.78 -2.45 5.95
CA PRO A 39 -11.04 -2.98 5.41
C PRO A 39 -11.42 -2.35 4.05
N PRO A 40 -12.06 -3.12 3.14
CA PRO A 40 -12.28 -2.72 1.74
C PRO A 40 -12.95 -1.35 1.55
N GLU A 41 -13.94 -1.06 2.40
CA GLU A 41 -14.72 0.18 2.38
C GLU A 41 -13.89 1.43 2.67
N THR A 42 -12.76 1.29 3.37
CA THR A 42 -11.90 2.42 3.74
C THR A 42 -10.88 2.79 2.65
N VAL A 43 -10.63 1.89 1.71
CA VAL A 43 -9.52 2.01 0.75
C VAL A 43 -9.67 3.22 -0.19
N PRO A 44 -10.85 3.53 -0.77
CA PRO A 44 -10.98 4.70 -1.65
C PRO A 44 -10.63 6.03 -0.97
N ASP A 45 -11.04 6.21 0.29
CA ASP A 45 -10.73 7.43 1.05
C ASP A 45 -9.25 7.53 1.39
N ILE A 46 -8.62 6.43 1.80
CA ILE A 46 -7.18 6.41 2.07
C ILE A 46 -6.39 6.71 0.79
N VAL A 47 -6.81 6.14 -0.35
CA VAL A 47 -6.21 6.42 -1.66
C VAL A 47 -6.32 7.90 -2.03
N ARG A 48 -7.48 8.52 -1.80
CA ARG A 48 -7.69 9.95 -2.01
C ARG A 48 -6.77 10.78 -1.13
N GLU A 49 -6.73 10.52 0.18
CA GLU A 49 -5.87 11.26 1.13
C GLU A 49 -4.38 11.15 0.78
N LEU A 50 -3.92 9.95 0.40
CA LEU A 50 -2.54 9.73 -0.03
C LEU A 50 -2.24 10.48 -1.33
N GLY A 51 -3.17 10.46 -2.29
CA GLY A 51 -3.06 11.18 -3.55
C GLY A 51 -3.00 12.70 -3.35
N GLU A 52 -3.89 13.26 -2.53
CA GLU A 52 -3.90 14.68 -2.14
C GLU A 52 -2.60 15.09 -1.43
N LYS A 53 -2.02 14.20 -0.63
CA LYS A 53 -0.71 14.42 0.02
C LYS A 53 0.47 14.35 -0.94
N GLY A 54 0.30 13.80 -2.15
CA GLY A 54 1.34 13.69 -3.18
C GLY A 54 2.00 12.31 -3.30
N THR A 55 1.47 11.28 -2.65
CA THR A 55 1.95 9.89 -2.75
C THR A 55 1.80 9.41 -4.19
N ARG A 56 2.85 8.80 -4.77
CA ARG A 56 2.85 8.42 -6.20
C ARG A 56 2.44 6.99 -6.47
N ALA A 57 2.60 6.10 -5.49
CA ALA A 57 2.26 4.69 -5.65
C ALA A 57 1.69 4.07 -4.37
N ALA A 58 0.71 3.18 -4.53
CA ALA A 58 0.16 2.37 -3.46
C ALA A 58 0.11 0.89 -3.85
N VAL A 59 0.52 0.02 -2.94
CA VAL A 59 0.25 -1.43 -2.98
C VAL A 59 -1.01 -1.68 -2.14
N VAL A 60 -2.10 -2.04 -2.81
CA VAL A 60 -3.39 -2.33 -2.16
C VAL A 60 -3.50 -3.83 -1.98
N ILE A 61 -3.17 -4.31 -0.78
CA ILE A 61 -3.21 -5.74 -0.44
C ILE A 61 -4.66 -6.18 -0.22
N THR A 62 -5.49 -5.31 0.34
CA THR A 62 -6.90 -5.55 0.66
C THR A 62 -7.65 -6.24 -0.48
N ALA A 63 -8.27 -7.38 -0.16
CA ALA A 63 -9.17 -8.11 -1.04
C ALA A 63 -10.60 -7.53 -1.02
N GLY A 64 -11.51 -8.04 -1.84
CA GLY A 64 -12.94 -7.67 -1.76
C GLY A 64 -13.33 -6.36 -2.44
N LEU A 65 -12.39 -5.58 -2.99
CA LEU A 65 -12.71 -4.49 -3.91
C LEU A 65 -12.99 -5.06 -5.30
N ASN A 66 -14.23 -4.98 -5.77
CA ASN A 66 -14.63 -5.53 -7.06
C ASN A 66 -15.54 -4.59 -7.84
N HIS A 67 -15.92 -4.99 -9.06
CA HIS A 67 -16.82 -4.20 -9.89
C HIS A 67 -18.26 -4.19 -9.35
N ALA A 68 -18.71 -5.31 -8.76
CA ALA A 68 -20.09 -5.47 -8.30
C ALA A 68 -20.43 -4.56 -7.11
N ASN A 69 -19.48 -4.33 -6.20
CA ASN A 69 -19.66 -3.40 -5.07
C ASN A 69 -19.18 -1.96 -5.37
N GLY A 70 -18.71 -1.69 -6.59
CA GLY A 70 -18.23 -0.37 -7.01
C GLY A 70 -16.91 0.09 -6.37
N LEU A 71 -16.40 -0.58 -5.34
CA LEU A 71 -15.21 -0.14 -4.59
C LEU A 71 -13.95 -0.13 -5.46
N ARG A 72 -13.84 -1.06 -6.42
CA ARG A 72 -12.69 -1.04 -7.36
C ARG A 72 -12.69 0.23 -8.19
N GLN A 73 -13.85 0.66 -8.69
CA GLN A 73 -13.95 1.87 -9.49
C GLN A 73 -13.74 3.12 -8.64
N ALA A 74 -14.35 3.19 -7.46
CA ALA A 74 -14.16 4.29 -6.51
C ALA A 74 -12.68 4.49 -6.12
N MET A 75 -11.94 3.40 -5.90
CA MET A 75 -10.51 3.45 -5.64
C MET A 75 -9.72 4.00 -6.84
N LEU A 76 -10.05 3.56 -8.07
CA LEU A 76 -9.39 4.06 -9.28
C LEU A 76 -9.71 5.54 -9.55
N ASP A 77 -10.95 5.95 -9.30
CA ASP A 77 -11.39 7.35 -9.44
C ASP A 77 -10.71 8.25 -8.41
N ALA A 78 -10.52 7.78 -7.17
CA ALA A 78 -9.79 8.50 -6.13
C ALA A 78 -8.30 8.70 -6.46
N ALA A 79 -7.66 7.74 -7.13
CA ALA A 79 -6.25 7.85 -7.53
C ALA A 79 -6.01 8.72 -8.78
N LYS A 80 -7.04 8.88 -9.62
CA LYS A 80 -6.92 9.52 -10.94
C LYS A 80 -6.47 10.99 -10.89
N PRO A 81 -6.98 11.87 -10.00
CA PRO A 81 -6.59 13.29 -9.97
C PRO A 81 -5.11 13.53 -9.67
N SER A 82 -4.50 12.68 -8.82
CA SER A 82 -3.09 12.76 -8.43
C SER A 82 -2.16 11.93 -9.31
N LEU A 83 -2.70 11.21 -10.31
CA LEU A 83 -1.99 10.23 -11.13
C LEU A 83 -1.29 9.13 -10.30
N MET A 84 -1.81 8.85 -9.10
CA MET A 84 -1.25 7.81 -8.23
C MET A 84 -1.43 6.43 -8.88
N ARG A 85 -0.35 5.65 -8.90
CA ARG A 85 -0.37 4.28 -9.44
C ARG A 85 -0.77 3.28 -8.37
N ILE A 86 -1.55 2.28 -8.75
CA ILE A 86 -2.00 1.22 -7.84
C ILE A 86 -1.48 -0.13 -8.32
N ILE A 87 -0.84 -0.87 -7.40
CA ILE A 87 -0.56 -2.30 -7.53
C ILE A 87 -1.61 -3.03 -6.69
N GLY A 88 -2.40 -3.90 -7.31
CA GLY A 88 -3.58 -4.53 -6.68
C GLY A 88 -4.90 -4.01 -7.28
N PRO A 89 -6.04 -4.12 -6.56
CA PRO A 89 -6.18 -4.63 -5.19
C PRO A 89 -5.99 -6.16 -5.14
N ASN A 90 -6.15 -6.78 -3.97
CA ASN A 90 -6.07 -8.23 -3.79
C ASN A 90 -4.75 -8.84 -4.29
N THR A 91 -3.63 -8.34 -3.78
CA THR A 91 -2.28 -8.83 -4.13
C THR A 91 -1.54 -9.33 -2.89
N VAL A 92 -0.60 -10.26 -3.08
CA VAL A 92 0.36 -10.66 -2.05
C VAL A 92 1.27 -9.48 -1.65
N GLY A 93 1.51 -8.56 -2.59
CA GLY A 93 2.30 -7.35 -2.38
C GLY A 93 3.43 -7.21 -3.40
N LEU A 94 4.52 -6.56 -2.99
CA LEU A 94 5.68 -6.28 -3.83
C LEU A 94 6.99 -6.58 -3.09
N MET A 95 7.93 -7.23 -3.77
CA MET A 95 9.30 -7.40 -3.28
C MET A 95 10.30 -6.83 -4.29
N VAL A 96 11.26 -6.06 -3.79
CA VAL A 96 12.39 -5.56 -4.56
C VAL A 96 13.67 -5.86 -3.76
N PRO A 97 14.23 -7.09 -3.86
CA PRO A 97 15.37 -7.51 -3.05
C PRO A 97 16.61 -6.62 -3.16
N PRO A 98 17.01 -6.09 -4.34
CA PRO A 98 18.13 -5.15 -4.44
C PRO A 98 17.93 -3.86 -3.64
N ALA A 99 16.68 -3.42 -3.46
CA ALA A 99 16.30 -2.27 -2.64
C ALA A 99 16.02 -2.63 -1.17
N LYS A 100 16.26 -3.90 -0.77
CA LYS A 100 15.92 -4.44 0.56
C LYS A 100 14.46 -4.16 0.97
N LEU A 101 13.56 -4.08 -0.02
CA LEU A 101 12.14 -3.78 0.17
C LEU A 101 11.33 -5.06 0.06
N ASN A 102 10.61 -5.39 1.13
CA ASN A 102 9.56 -6.39 1.12
C ASN A 102 8.27 -5.75 1.64
N ALA A 103 7.40 -5.34 0.71
CA ALA A 103 6.08 -4.77 0.94
C ALA A 103 5.01 -5.82 0.62
N SER A 104 5.14 -7.00 1.20
CA SER A 104 4.25 -8.14 1.02
C SER A 104 4.04 -8.89 2.33
N PHE A 105 3.04 -9.78 2.38
CA PHE A 105 2.88 -10.76 3.45
C PHE A 105 3.38 -12.15 3.06
N ALA A 106 4.23 -12.25 2.02
CA ALA A 106 4.80 -13.53 1.60
C ALA A 106 5.61 -14.17 2.73
N HIS A 107 5.42 -15.48 2.93
CA HIS A 107 6.09 -16.25 3.96
C HIS A 107 7.60 -16.44 3.71
N MET A 108 8.07 -16.21 2.48
CA MET A 108 9.49 -16.24 2.13
C MET A 108 9.92 -14.93 1.46
N ALA A 109 11.13 -14.50 1.76
CA ALA A 109 11.79 -13.42 1.03
C ALA A 109 12.50 -13.97 -0.21
N ALA A 110 12.33 -13.29 -1.35
CA ALA A 110 13.13 -13.56 -2.53
C ALA A 110 14.59 -13.13 -2.32
N ARG A 111 15.53 -13.90 -2.89
CA ARG A 111 16.95 -13.54 -2.89
C ARG A 111 17.25 -12.51 -3.99
N PRO A 112 18.22 -11.60 -3.81
CA PRO A 112 18.70 -10.74 -4.89
C PRO A 112 19.12 -11.55 -6.13
N GLY A 113 18.78 -11.04 -7.31
CA GLY A 113 19.06 -11.67 -8.60
C GLY A 113 18.50 -10.84 -9.76
N ASN A 114 18.56 -11.40 -10.97
CA ASN A 114 18.25 -10.69 -12.22
C ASN A 114 16.92 -11.13 -12.88
N ILE A 115 16.03 -11.76 -12.11
CA ILE A 115 14.73 -12.24 -12.59
C ILE A 115 13.64 -11.37 -11.98
N ALA A 116 12.75 -10.83 -12.83
CA ALA A 116 11.50 -10.21 -12.42
C ALA A 116 10.35 -11.21 -12.62
N LEU A 117 9.61 -11.51 -11.55
CA LEU A 117 8.43 -12.37 -11.58
C LEU A 117 7.17 -11.52 -11.39
N ILE A 118 6.21 -11.68 -12.30
CA ILE A 118 4.88 -11.08 -12.20
C ILE A 118 3.87 -12.21 -12.22
N SER A 119 3.03 -12.27 -11.19
CA SER A 119 1.96 -13.27 -11.09
C SER A 119 0.62 -12.58 -10.86
N GLN A 120 -0.41 -13.03 -11.59
CA GLN A 120 -1.79 -12.65 -11.33
C GLN A 120 -2.42 -13.56 -10.24
N SER A 121 -1.83 -14.72 -9.97
CA SER A 121 -2.19 -15.59 -8.84
C SER A 121 -1.41 -15.19 -7.59
N GLY A 122 -2.11 -15.02 -6.47
CA GLY A 122 -1.48 -14.88 -5.15
C GLY A 122 -1.29 -16.21 -4.41
N ALA A 123 -1.97 -17.28 -4.86
CA ALA A 123 -1.86 -18.64 -4.31
C ALA A 123 -0.72 -19.41 -4.97
#